data_AF-A0A7X8GUP9-F1
#
_entry.id   AF-A0A7X8GUP9-F1
#
_cell.length_a   1.000
_cell.length_b   1.000
_cell.length_c   1.000
_cell.angle_alpha   90.00
_cell.angle_beta   90.00
_cell.angle_gamma   90.00
#
_symmetry.space_group_name_H-M   'P 1'
#
loop_
_entity.id
_entity.type
_entity.pdbx_description
1 polymer ?
#
loop_
_entity_poly.entity_id
_entity_poly.type
_entity_poly.pdbx_seq_one_letter_code
_entity_poly.pdbx_strand_id
1 'polypeptide(L)'
;MSLQNAITAAKAIESLENYAVSDVIDDTLTGTEKSDSNRFHVHSDQEFWTRVLNGSGNWGARFAMNNVVLSEHIARVPGLYFHTDPADHQSIDHSLIEYVSGKWIHYTPQGKSQKVLSGAGTLKLPPTTNGWRVASVSFISNASLGIPVLISEEAWNWHKCKEGKMISRLEANWVEMDTSWAARFPSIRGIPKGYLKVDSPTRLKVEEGIYPTLYHPFSIMEYEDTGGLFYDFVYVTVDSTDPNSRDDIRAFLGEYLYNNGRYGHYLIDPFINDPLLNSGDALYTSPEELRRINAASESHLFLLKERIKRRVFNDFTLERIKEFIDNHLDVEDLKVCSSEIIINPNIWFQGRRLVDESANFLQECMERDKVDELVDNLIKYGLNRHRL
;
A
#
# COMPACT_ATOMS: atom_id res chain seq x y z
N MET A 1 1.32 12.18 24.65
CA MET A 1 0.97 12.05 23.21
C MET A 1 1.15 13.34 22.44
N SER A 2 2.08 13.41 21.48
CA SER A 2 2.00 14.46 20.46
C SER A 2 0.91 14.08 19.46
N LEU A 3 0.05 15.04 19.13
CA LEU A 3 -0.98 14.95 18.09
C LEU A 3 -0.44 14.36 16.77
N GLN A 4 0.87 14.54 16.53
CA GLN A 4 1.63 13.99 15.40
C GLN A 4 1.57 12.45 15.29
N ASN A 5 1.66 11.71 16.41
CA ASN A 5 1.73 10.23 16.38
C ASN A 5 0.37 9.58 16.15
N ALA A 6 -0.70 10.15 16.73
CA ALA A 6 -2.08 9.77 16.47
C ALA A 6 -2.50 10.12 15.03
N ILE A 7 -2.01 11.25 14.50
CA ILE A 7 -2.21 11.67 13.11
C ILE A 7 -1.44 10.77 12.11
N THR A 8 -0.28 10.22 12.47
CA THR A 8 0.48 9.29 11.59
C THR A 8 -0.07 7.86 11.64
N ALA A 9 -0.67 7.44 12.76
CA ALA A 9 -1.50 6.23 12.86
C ALA A 9 -2.74 6.36 11.96
N ALA A 10 -3.52 7.43 12.14
CA ALA A 10 -4.69 7.77 11.32
C ALA A 10 -4.39 7.90 9.82
N LYS A 11 -3.20 8.37 9.40
CA LYS A 11 -2.81 8.48 7.98
C LYS A 11 -2.42 7.16 7.31
N ALA A 12 -1.96 6.17 8.06
CA ALA A 12 -1.75 4.82 7.52
C ALA A 12 -3.02 3.97 7.61
N ILE A 13 -3.88 4.30 8.56
CA ILE A 13 -5.25 3.81 8.66
C ILE A 13 -6.07 4.39 7.48
N GLU A 14 -5.91 5.67 7.10
CA GLU A 14 -6.42 6.24 5.83
C GLU A 14 -5.81 5.58 4.56
N SER A 15 -4.67 4.91 4.71
CA SER A 15 -4.03 4.09 3.68
C SER A 15 -4.62 2.68 3.53
N LEU A 16 -5.56 2.34 4.40
CA LEU A 16 -6.31 1.10 4.45
C LEU A 16 -7.84 1.37 4.37
N GLU A 17 -8.31 2.51 4.87
CA GLU A 17 -9.71 2.95 4.96
C GLU A 17 -10.34 3.39 3.63
N ASN A 18 -9.56 3.71 2.59
CA ASN A 18 -10.16 4.33 1.40
C ASN A 18 -10.78 3.38 0.39
N TYR A 19 -10.47 2.09 0.40
CA TYR A 19 -10.97 1.14 -0.61
C TYR A 19 -12.48 0.81 -0.51
N ALA A 20 -13.27 1.64 0.14
CA ALA A 20 -14.67 1.42 0.49
C ALA A 20 -15.69 1.70 -0.63
N VAL A 21 -15.28 1.96 -1.88
CA VAL A 21 -16.24 2.13 -3.00
C VAL A 21 -15.63 1.63 -4.31
N SER A 22 -15.71 0.33 -4.59
CA SER A 22 -15.42 -0.20 -5.93
C SER A 22 -16.65 -0.32 -6.85
N ASP A 23 -17.89 -0.20 -6.34
CA ASP A 23 -19.09 -0.34 -7.17
C ASP A 23 -20.13 0.76 -6.93
N VAL A 24 -19.83 2.01 -7.28
CA VAL A 24 -20.86 2.97 -7.74
C VAL A 24 -20.20 3.93 -8.74
N ILE A 25 -20.62 3.83 -10.01
CA ILE A 25 -20.32 4.79 -11.06
C ILE A 25 -21.25 5.98 -10.89
N ASP A 26 -20.70 7.19 -10.86
CA ASP A 26 -21.48 8.40 -11.12
C ASP A 26 -20.90 9.11 -12.35
N ASP A 27 -21.69 9.16 -13.40
CA ASP A 27 -21.36 9.67 -14.73
C ASP A 27 -21.53 11.19 -14.78
N THR A 28 -20.63 11.95 -14.15
CA THR A 28 -20.51 13.40 -14.43
C THR A 28 -19.09 13.93 -14.24
N LEU A 29 -18.24 13.75 -15.26
CA LEU A 29 -16.94 14.42 -15.33
C LEU A 29 -17.11 15.88 -15.81
N THR A 30 -17.17 16.86 -14.90
CA THR A 30 -17.11 18.29 -15.23
C THR A 30 -15.93 18.99 -14.54
N GLY A 31 -14.72 18.68 -14.99
CA GLY A 31 -13.56 19.53 -14.69
C GLY A 31 -13.65 20.80 -15.54
N THR A 32 -13.77 21.96 -14.90
CA THR A 32 -13.73 23.26 -15.60
C THR A 32 -12.30 23.53 -16.07
N GLU A 33 -12.08 23.60 -17.39
CA GLU A 33 -10.83 24.05 -17.98
C GLU A 33 -10.54 25.49 -17.51
N LYS A 34 -9.52 25.66 -16.66
CA LYS A 34 -8.94 26.99 -16.40
C LYS A 34 -7.97 27.33 -17.53
N SER A 35 -7.98 28.58 -17.97
CA SER A 35 -7.27 29.12 -19.14
C SER A 35 -5.81 28.67 -19.27
N ASP A 36 -5.33 28.57 -20.52
CA ASP A 36 -3.99 28.16 -20.99
C ASP A 36 -2.75 28.89 -20.38
N SER A 37 -2.90 29.76 -19.38
CA SER A 37 -1.81 30.57 -18.81
C SER A 37 -0.85 29.81 -17.88
N ASN A 38 -1.18 28.58 -17.44
CA ASN A 38 -0.36 27.77 -16.52
C ASN A 38 0.06 26.41 -17.13
N ARG A 39 0.82 26.46 -18.22
CA ARG A 39 1.48 25.27 -18.79
C ARG A 39 2.87 25.07 -18.17
N PHE A 40 3.12 23.91 -17.57
CA PHE A 40 4.41 23.53 -17.01
C PHE A 40 5.06 22.43 -17.83
N HIS A 41 6.28 22.67 -18.28
CA HIS A 41 7.13 21.64 -18.88
C HIS A 41 7.87 20.93 -17.75
N VAL A 42 7.80 19.60 -17.74
CA VAL A 42 8.43 18.77 -16.72
C VAL A 42 9.38 17.78 -17.38
N HIS A 43 10.53 17.57 -16.75
CA HIS A 43 11.64 16.80 -17.27
C HIS A 43 12.05 15.62 -16.37
N SER A 44 11.40 15.43 -15.23
CA SER A 44 11.63 14.28 -14.35
C SER A 44 10.43 14.00 -13.43
N ASP A 45 10.36 12.76 -12.92
CA ASP A 45 9.36 12.38 -11.91
C ASP A 45 9.50 13.26 -10.65
N GLN A 46 10.74 13.52 -10.20
CA GLN A 46 11.05 14.40 -9.07
C GLN A 46 10.52 15.81 -9.28
N GLU A 47 10.74 16.39 -10.46
CA GLU A 47 10.29 17.76 -10.77
C GLU A 47 8.77 17.85 -10.73
N PHE A 48 8.07 16.88 -11.32
CA PHE A 48 6.61 16.80 -11.26
C PHE A 48 6.12 16.82 -9.82
N TRP A 49 6.59 15.85 -9.02
CA TRP A 49 6.10 15.64 -7.67
C TRP A 49 6.48 16.77 -6.74
N THR A 50 7.70 17.30 -6.81
CA THR A 50 8.12 18.48 -6.04
C THR A 50 7.16 19.65 -6.27
N ARG A 51 6.72 19.84 -7.51
CA ARG A 51 5.81 20.92 -7.89
C ARG A 51 4.40 20.70 -7.36
N VAL A 52 3.88 19.48 -7.50
CA VAL A 52 2.53 19.10 -7.03
C VAL A 52 2.43 19.13 -5.50
N LEU A 53 3.45 18.61 -4.80
CA LEU A 53 3.49 18.52 -3.35
C LEU A 53 3.70 19.89 -2.67
N ASN A 54 4.49 20.78 -3.26
CA ASN A 54 4.72 22.13 -2.69
C ASN A 54 3.60 23.15 -3.03
N GLY A 55 2.80 22.90 -4.07
CA GLY A 55 1.91 23.90 -4.67
C GLY A 55 0.42 23.71 -4.38
N SER A 56 0.02 23.37 -3.16
CA SER A 56 -1.38 23.11 -2.77
C SER A 56 -2.17 22.33 -3.84
N GLY A 57 -1.57 21.29 -4.41
CA GLY A 57 -2.17 20.43 -5.42
C GLY A 57 -2.16 20.95 -6.87
N ASN A 58 -1.86 22.23 -7.16
CA ASN A 58 -1.84 22.82 -8.52
C ASN A 58 -3.02 22.36 -9.44
N TRP A 59 -4.22 22.23 -8.88
CA TRP A 59 -5.37 21.69 -9.60
C TRP A 59 -5.74 22.52 -10.83
N GLY A 60 -6.00 21.82 -11.94
CA GLY A 60 -6.28 22.40 -13.25
C GLY A 60 -5.04 22.81 -14.04
N ALA A 61 -3.83 22.80 -13.46
CA ALA A 61 -2.61 23.12 -14.17
C ALA A 61 -2.35 22.14 -15.31
N ARG A 62 -1.82 22.63 -16.43
CA ARG A 62 -1.50 21.81 -17.60
C ARG A 62 -0.04 21.42 -17.55
N PHE A 63 0.23 20.12 -17.59
CA PHE A 63 1.58 19.58 -17.63
C PHE A 63 1.91 19.08 -19.02
N ALA A 64 3.12 19.39 -19.48
CA ALA A 64 3.69 18.91 -20.72
C ALA A 64 4.94 18.09 -20.42
N MET A 65 4.98 16.86 -20.91
CA MET A 65 6.08 15.92 -20.72
C MET A 65 6.48 15.33 -22.06
N ASN A 66 7.77 15.05 -22.22
CA ASN A 66 8.29 14.37 -23.40
C ASN A 66 9.05 13.12 -22.95
N ASN A 67 8.96 12.07 -23.77
CA ASN A 67 9.69 10.82 -23.59
C ASN A 67 9.46 10.19 -22.20
N VAL A 68 8.19 9.95 -21.86
CA VAL A 68 7.81 9.20 -20.66
C VAL A 68 7.32 7.81 -21.04
N VAL A 69 7.64 6.81 -20.24
CA VAL A 69 7.21 5.42 -20.45
C VAL A 69 5.89 5.18 -19.72
N LEU A 70 4.91 4.66 -20.46
CA LEU A 70 3.61 4.24 -19.94
C LEU A 70 3.73 2.89 -19.23
N SER A 71 3.20 2.83 -18.02
CA SER A 71 2.94 1.58 -17.30
C SER A 71 1.46 1.38 -17.05
N GLU A 72 0.97 0.17 -17.25
CA GLU A 72 -0.38 -0.25 -16.82
C GLU A 72 -0.45 -0.38 -15.29
N HIS A 73 0.69 -0.30 -14.60
CA HIS A 73 0.80 -0.34 -13.16
C HIS A 73 0.92 1.07 -12.59
N ILE A 74 0.33 1.28 -11.41
CA ILE A 74 0.34 2.57 -10.70
C ILE A 74 0.86 2.33 -9.28
N ALA A 75 1.68 3.24 -8.76
CA ALA A 75 2.08 3.22 -7.36
C ALA A 75 0.86 3.10 -6.43
N ARG A 76 0.98 2.28 -5.37
CA ARG A 76 -0.06 2.18 -4.34
C ARG A 76 -0.31 3.54 -3.68
N VAL A 77 0.74 4.34 -3.50
CA VAL A 77 0.66 5.73 -3.02
C VAL A 77 1.47 6.63 -3.95
N PRO A 78 0.83 7.20 -4.98
CA PRO A 78 1.51 8.10 -5.91
C PRO A 78 2.14 9.29 -5.18
N GLY A 79 3.42 9.57 -5.46
CA GLY A 79 4.13 10.70 -4.89
C GLY A 79 4.78 10.47 -3.52
N LEU A 80 4.57 9.31 -2.88
CA LEU A 80 5.12 9.02 -1.54
C LEU A 80 6.66 9.07 -1.49
N TYR A 81 7.33 8.52 -2.51
CA TYR A 81 8.79 8.59 -2.66
C TYR A 81 9.36 10.02 -2.72
N PHE A 82 8.51 11.00 -3.01
CA PHE A 82 8.89 12.40 -3.18
C PHE A 82 8.36 13.29 -2.04
N HIS A 83 7.59 12.72 -1.11
CA HIS A 83 7.06 13.43 0.05
C HIS A 83 8.21 13.80 1.00
N THR A 84 8.15 14.95 1.66
CA THR A 84 9.30 15.45 2.43
C THR A 84 9.29 15.06 3.91
N ASP A 85 8.25 14.37 4.38
CA ASP A 85 8.18 13.92 5.78
C ASP A 85 9.17 12.76 5.99
N PRO A 86 10.21 12.90 6.85
CA PRO A 86 11.15 11.83 7.11
C PRO A 86 10.50 10.56 7.69
N ALA A 87 9.31 10.68 8.30
CA ALA A 87 8.56 9.53 8.80
C ALA A 87 8.06 8.60 7.67
N ASP A 88 7.98 9.12 6.44
CA ASP A 88 7.51 8.38 5.27
C ASP A 88 8.66 7.67 4.51
N HIS A 89 9.91 7.95 4.88
CA HIS A 89 11.11 7.36 4.28
C HIS A 89 11.82 6.50 5.31
N GLN A 90 11.56 5.20 5.32
CA GLN A 90 12.31 4.29 6.19
C GLN A 90 13.60 3.86 5.49
N SER A 91 14.73 4.25 6.09
CA SER A 91 16.03 3.69 5.71
C SER A 91 16.04 2.20 6.03
N ILE A 92 16.46 1.38 5.07
CA ILE A 92 16.53 -0.06 5.26
C ILE A 92 17.91 -0.44 5.73
N ASP A 93 17.94 -1.13 6.85
CA ASP A 93 19.13 -1.80 7.32
C ASP A 93 19.48 -2.93 6.34
N HIS A 94 20.72 -2.94 5.84
CA HIS A 94 21.21 -3.99 4.95
C HIS A 94 21.20 -5.38 5.63
N SER A 95 21.16 -5.45 6.97
CA SER A 95 20.94 -6.71 7.70
C SER A 95 19.59 -7.37 7.39
N LEU A 96 18.62 -6.61 6.86
CA LEU A 96 17.32 -7.10 6.45
C LEU A 96 17.33 -7.66 5.02
N ILE A 97 18.47 -7.65 4.32
CA ILE A 97 18.63 -8.37 3.05
C ILE A 97 18.94 -9.82 3.39
N GLU A 98 17.98 -10.69 3.15
CA GLU A 98 18.09 -12.13 3.39
C GLU A 98 18.95 -12.80 2.29
N TYR A 99 18.70 -12.45 1.04
CA TYR A 99 19.42 -13.00 -0.10
C TYR A 99 19.33 -12.08 -1.33
N VAL A 100 20.34 -12.09 -2.18
CA VAL A 100 20.34 -11.40 -3.47
C VAL A 100 20.58 -12.41 -4.56
N SER A 101 19.59 -12.60 -5.43
CA SER A 101 19.74 -13.32 -6.69
C SER A 101 20.09 -12.36 -7.82
N GLY A 102 20.42 -12.90 -9.00
CA GLY A 102 20.62 -12.08 -10.20
C GLY A 102 19.37 -11.31 -10.65
N LYS A 103 18.16 -11.73 -10.21
CA LYS A 103 16.88 -11.10 -10.58
C LYS A 103 16.19 -10.34 -9.43
N TRP A 104 16.41 -10.76 -8.18
CA TRP A 104 15.62 -10.30 -7.02
C TRP A 104 16.48 -10.09 -5.78
N ILE A 105 16.15 -9.04 -5.03
CA ILE A 105 16.60 -8.87 -3.65
C ILE A 105 15.51 -9.41 -2.73
N HIS A 106 15.81 -10.50 -2.04
CA HIS A 106 14.98 -11.04 -0.98
C HIS A 106 15.30 -10.31 0.32
N TYR A 107 14.33 -9.57 0.83
CA TYR A 107 14.40 -9.02 2.19
C TYR A 107 13.76 -9.99 3.18
N THR A 108 14.25 -10.00 4.41
CA THR A 108 13.49 -10.53 5.53
C THR A 108 12.13 -9.83 5.58
N PRO A 109 11.10 -10.44 6.18
CA PRO A 109 9.75 -9.89 6.19
C PRO A 109 9.64 -8.45 6.65
N GLN A 110 10.44 -8.11 7.65
CA GLN A 110 10.54 -6.75 8.15
C GLN A 110 11.08 -5.81 7.06
N GLY A 111 12.17 -6.18 6.38
CA GLY A 111 12.72 -5.37 5.29
C GLY A 111 11.74 -5.19 4.12
N LYS A 112 10.96 -6.23 3.78
CA LYS A 112 9.87 -6.12 2.79
C LYS A 112 8.86 -5.08 3.22
N SER A 113 8.41 -5.17 4.46
CA SER A 113 7.38 -4.29 4.98
C SER A 113 7.87 -2.84 5.17
N GLN A 114 9.16 -2.61 5.51
CA GLN A 114 9.77 -1.27 5.54
C GLN A 114 9.81 -0.60 4.16
N LYS A 115 10.19 -1.36 3.12
CA LYS A 115 10.18 -0.89 1.74
C LYS A 115 8.78 -0.44 1.31
N VAL A 116 7.76 -1.17 1.75
CA VAL A 116 6.36 -0.91 1.41
C VAL A 116 5.82 0.32 2.11
N LEU A 117 6.15 0.49 3.39
CA LEU A 117 5.86 1.73 4.10
C LEU A 117 6.54 2.94 3.43
N SER A 118 7.69 2.71 2.78
CA SER A 118 8.39 3.71 1.98
C SER A 118 7.87 3.85 0.54
N GLY A 119 6.72 3.24 0.22
CA GLY A 119 6.03 3.39 -1.05
C GLY A 119 6.23 2.28 -2.09
N ALA A 120 6.97 1.21 -1.78
CA ALA A 120 7.02 0.05 -2.67
C ALA A 120 5.65 -0.62 -2.81
N GLY A 121 5.34 -1.05 -4.03
CA GLY A 121 4.04 -1.65 -4.37
C GLY A 121 3.34 -0.92 -5.52
N THR A 122 2.80 -1.69 -6.45
CA THR A 122 2.03 -1.18 -7.59
C THR A 122 0.77 -2.00 -7.83
N LEU A 123 -0.27 -1.34 -8.32
CA LEU A 123 -1.56 -1.92 -8.65
C LEU A 123 -1.79 -1.87 -10.16
N LYS A 124 -2.39 -2.92 -10.72
CA LYS A 124 -2.95 -2.91 -12.08
C LYS A 124 -4.48 -2.96 -11.96
N LEU A 125 -5.12 -1.83 -12.27
CA LEU A 125 -6.56 -1.64 -12.07
C LEU A 125 -7.34 -1.99 -13.34
N PRO A 126 -8.57 -2.53 -13.25
CA PRO A 126 -9.42 -2.75 -14.41
C PRO A 126 -9.85 -1.42 -15.04
N PRO A 127 -10.17 -1.38 -16.34
CA PRO A 127 -10.85 -0.23 -16.91
C PRO A 127 -12.22 -0.01 -16.26
N THR A 128 -12.73 1.23 -16.30
CA THR A 128 -14.14 1.50 -15.96
C THR A 128 -15.08 0.89 -17.01
N THR A 129 -16.38 0.87 -16.72
CA THR A 129 -17.42 0.45 -17.69
C THR A 129 -17.40 1.26 -18.98
N ASN A 130 -17.00 2.53 -18.90
CA ASN A 130 -16.88 3.44 -20.03
C ASN A 130 -15.47 3.38 -20.68
N GLY A 131 -14.70 2.34 -20.38
CA GLY A 131 -13.40 2.04 -20.98
C GLY A 131 -12.24 2.93 -20.53
N TRP A 132 -12.46 3.85 -19.57
CA TRP A 132 -11.38 4.69 -19.02
C TRP A 132 -10.40 3.85 -18.22
N ARG A 133 -9.11 4.18 -18.34
CA ARG A 133 -8.02 3.44 -17.71
C ARG A 133 -7.16 4.37 -16.89
N VAL A 134 -6.93 4.02 -15.62
CA VAL A 134 -5.84 4.62 -14.86
C VAL A 134 -4.58 3.83 -15.13
N ALA A 135 -3.51 4.54 -15.37
CA ALA A 135 -2.17 4.04 -15.62
C ALA A 135 -1.16 5.00 -14.98
N SER A 136 0.14 4.74 -15.14
CA SER A 136 1.17 5.72 -14.76
C SER A 136 2.14 6.00 -15.90
N VAL A 137 2.77 7.16 -15.85
CA VAL A 137 3.90 7.51 -16.73
C VAL A 137 5.11 7.84 -15.88
N SER A 138 6.30 7.43 -16.32
CA SER A 138 7.55 7.74 -15.62
C SER A 138 8.66 8.09 -16.61
N PHE A 139 9.53 9.02 -16.21
CA PHE A 139 10.74 9.36 -16.95
C PHE A 139 11.84 8.29 -16.82
N ILE A 140 11.79 7.47 -15.78
CA ILE A 140 12.81 6.44 -15.50
C ILE A 140 12.25 5.01 -15.59
N SER A 141 11.06 4.86 -16.15
CA SER A 141 10.38 3.58 -16.36
C SER A 141 10.17 2.78 -15.07
N ASN A 142 9.81 3.45 -13.97
CA ASN A 142 9.46 2.80 -12.70
C ASN A 142 8.06 3.21 -12.24
N ALA A 143 7.12 2.27 -12.26
CA ALA A 143 5.72 2.50 -11.93
C ALA A 143 5.49 2.92 -10.47
N SER A 144 6.38 2.58 -9.53
CA SER A 144 6.29 3.04 -8.13
C SER A 144 6.64 4.51 -7.95
N LEU A 145 7.35 5.11 -8.91
CA LEU A 145 7.66 6.55 -8.96
C LEU A 145 6.76 7.30 -9.94
N GLY A 146 5.95 6.56 -10.70
CA GLY A 146 5.16 7.05 -11.81
C GLY A 146 4.09 8.05 -11.40
N ILE A 147 3.78 8.90 -12.36
CA ILE A 147 2.76 9.95 -12.30
C ILE A 147 1.44 9.34 -12.80
N PRO A 148 0.36 9.35 -12.00
CA PRO A 148 -0.92 8.79 -12.43
C PRO A 148 -1.47 9.54 -13.64
N VAL A 149 -1.96 8.79 -14.62
CA VAL A 149 -2.67 9.28 -15.80
C VAL A 149 -4.02 8.58 -15.90
N LEU A 150 -5.06 9.33 -16.24
CA LEU A 150 -6.38 8.80 -16.58
C LEU A 150 -6.57 8.96 -18.09
N ILE A 151 -6.64 7.86 -18.82
CA ILE A 151 -6.69 7.83 -20.29
C ILE A 151 -8.07 7.35 -20.75
N SER A 152 -8.70 8.12 -21.64
CA SER A 152 -9.97 7.73 -22.26
C SER A 152 -9.81 6.50 -23.15
N GLU A 153 -10.89 5.73 -23.30
CA GLU A 153 -10.89 4.55 -24.18
C GLU A 153 -10.46 4.91 -25.61
N GLU A 154 -10.95 6.03 -26.14
CA GLU A 154 -10.61 6.52 -27.46
C GLU A 154 -9.10 6.76 -27.61
N ALA A 155 -8.49 7.50 -26.67
CA ALA A 155 -7.06 7.78 -26.71
C ALA A 155 -6.22 6.51 -26.53
N TRP A 156 -6.64 5.60 -25.65
CA TRP A 156 -5.97 4.32 -25.43
C TRP A 156 -5.95 3.46 -26.70
N ASN A 157 -7.10 3.31 -27.35
CA ASN A 157 -7.26 2.48 -28.53
C ASN A 157 -6.59 3.10 -29.76
N TRP A 158 -6.74 4.43 -29.95
CA TRP A 158 -6.13 5.15 -31.07
C TRP A 158 -4.61 4.94 -31.12
N HIS A 159 -3.95 5.06 -29.96
CA HIS A 159 -2.50 4.93 -29.85
C HIS A 159 -2.04 3.50 -29.55
N LYS A 160 -2.97 2.54 -29.45
CA LYS A 160 -2.68 1.14 -29.07
C LYS A 160 -1.80 1.07 -27.81
N CYS A 161 -2.18 1.85 -26.81
CA CYS A 161 -1.46 1.93 -25.54
C CYS A 161 -1.36 0.55 -24.89
N LYS A 162 -0.19 0.26 -24.31
CA LYS A 162 0.11 -0.94 -23.52
C LYS A 162 1.37 -0.70 -22.68
N GLU A 163 1.62 -1.59 -21.72
CA GLU A 163 2.82 -1.59 -20.88
C GLU A 163 4.10 -1.34 -21.69
N GLY A 164 4.96 -0.43 -21.21
CA GLY A 164 6.24 -0.07 -21.80
C GLY A 164 6.15 0.86 -23.02
N LYS A 165 4.96 1.33 -23.41
CA LYS A 165 4.85 2.28 -24.54
C LYS A 165 5.50 3.63 -24.21
N MET A 166 6.38 4.10 -25.09
CA MET A 166 6.94 5.44 -24.97
C MET A 166 5.95 6.47 -25.48
N ILE A 167 5.68 7.48 -24.65
CA ILE A 167 4.91 8.66 -25.00
C ILE A 167 5.90 9.80 -25.27
N SER A 168 6.20 10.03 -26.55
CA SER A 168 7.07 11.12 -27.02
C SER A 168 6.59 12.50 -26.59
N ARG A 169 5.28 12.68 -26.44
CA ARG A 169 4.65 13.92 -26.00
C ARG A 169 3.36 13.61 -25.25
N LEU A 170 3.23 14.12 -24.04
CA LEU A 170 2.02 14.09 -23.21
C LEU A 170 1.69 15.52 -22.79
N GLU A 171 0.46 15.95 -23.00
CA GLU A 171 -0.07 17.22 -22.52
C GLU A 171 -1.43 17.00 -21.86
N ALA A 172 -1.50 17.16 -20.55
CA ALA A 172 -2.70 16.83 -19.78
C ALA A 172 -2.87 17.78 -18.59
N ASN A 173 -4.11 17.95 -18.16
CA ASN A 173 -4.42 18.72 -16.97
C ASN A 173 -4.32 17.82 -15.74
N TRP A 174 -3.65 18.32 -14.70
CA TRP A 174 -3.67 17.71 -13.38
C TRP A 174 -4.99 18.02 -12.70
N VAL A 175 -5.77 16.98 -12.44
CA VAL A 175 -7.11 17.11 -11.86
C VAL A 175 -7.23 16.18 -10.67
N GLU A 176 -8.15 16.53 -9.76
CA GLU A 176 -8.49 15.66 -8.64
C GLU A 176 -9.01 14.33 -9.18
N MET A 177 -8.56 13.24 -8.55
CA MET A 177 -9.19 11.94 -8.77
C MET A 177 -10.65 12.05 -8.33
N ASP A 178 -11.56 11.57 -9.15
CA ASP A 178 -12.94 11.35 -8.72
C ASP A 178 -12.99 10.36 -7.56
N THR A 179 -14.08 10.39 -6.81
CA THR A 179 -14.29 9.58 -5.60
C THR A 179 -14.10 8.09 -5.85
N SER A 180 -14.46 7.58 -7.03
CA SER A 180 -14.34 6.16 -7.38
C SER A 180 -12.88 5.71 -7.50
N TRP A 181 -12.02 6.54 -8.10
CA TRP A 181 -10.59 6.26 -8.17
C TRP A 181 -9.86 6.64 -6.88
N ALA A 182 -10.20 7.79 -6.29
CA ALA A 182 -9.60 8.28 -5.06
C ALA A 182 -9.77 7.30 -3.89
N ALA A 183 -10.89 6.58 -3.85
CA ALA A 183 -11.13 5.48 -2.91
C ALA A 183 -10.08 4.36 -3.06
N ARG A 184 -9.63 4.05 -4.28
CA ARG A 184 -8.65 2.97 -4.50
C ARG A 184 -7.22 3.29 -4.05
N PHE A 185 -6.98 4.52 -3.60
CA PHE A 185 -5.67 4.95 -3.11
C PHE A 185 -5.74 5.40 -1.65
N PRO A 186 -4.70 5.15 -0.86
CA PRO A 186 -4.45 5.79 0.43
C PRO A 186 -4.59 7.30 0.45
N SER A 187 -5.23 7.85 1.48
CA SER A 187 -5.08 9.27 1.83
C SER A 187 -3.84 9.42 2.69
N ILE A 188 -2.88 10.23 2.25
CA ILE A 188 -1.75 10.64 3.06
C ILE A 188 -1.74 12.17 3.09
N ARG A 189 -1.82 12.75 4.27
CA ARG A 189 -1.78 14.21 4.42
C ARG A 189 -0.53 14.77 3.74
N GLY A 190 -0.75 15.75 2.87
CA GLY A 190 0.32 16.38 2.09
C GLY A 190 0.51 15.76 0.70
N ILE A 191 -0.06 14.58 0.44
CA ILE A 191 -0.04 13.93 -0.87
C ILE A 191 -1.42 14.07 -1.53
N PRO A 192 -1.53 14.81 -2.65
CA PRO A 192 -2.78 14.97 -3.36
C PRO A 192 -3.14 13.71 -4.17
N LYS A 193 -4.42 13.34 -4.15
CA LYS A 193 -4.98 12.28 -5.02
C LYS A 193 -5.40 12.88 -6.36
N GLY A 194 -4.51 12.82 -7.34
CA GLY A 194 -4.75 13.37 -8.66
C GLY A 194 -4.23 12.50 -9.78
N TYR A 195 -4.72 12.77 -10.99
CA TYR A 195 -4.15 12.22 -12.21
C TYR A 195 -4.04 13.29 -13.28
N LEU A 196 -3.18 13.03 -14.26
CA LEU A 196 -3.16 13.74 -15.53
C LEU A 196 -4.25 13.18 -16.43
N LYS A 197 -5.28 13.98 -16.71
CA LYS A 197 -6.42 13.54 -17.54
C LYS A 197 -6.11 13.68 -19.03
N VAL A 198 -6.16 12.57 -19.75
CA VAL A 198 -6.03 12.45 -21.21
C VAL A 198 -7.39 12.06 -21.77
N ASP A 199 -8.18 13.06 -22.13
CA ASP A 199 -9.55 12.89 -22.63
C ASP A 199 -9.64 12.75 -24.15
N SER A 200 -8.62 13.17 -24.90
CA SER A 200 -8.57 13.10 -26.36
C SER A 200 -7.28 12.42 -26.85
N PRO A 201 -7.31 11.67 -27.96
CA PRO A 201 -6.10 11.12 -28.59
C PRO A 201 -5.05 12.18 -28.91
N THR A 202 -5.44 13.44 -29.13
CA THR A 202 -4.52 14.53 -29.48
C THR A 202 -3.66 15.00 -28.29
N ARG A 203 -4.02 14.63 -27.05
CA ARG A 203 -3.30 14.98 -25.82
C ARG A 203 -2.01 14.17 -25.65
N LEU A 204 -1.84 13.06 -26.37
CA LEU A 204 -0.61 12.29 -26.33
C LEU A 204 -0.14 11.85 -27.73
N LYS A 205 1.15 11.52 -27.84
CA LYS A 205 1.75 10.92 -29.03
C LYS A 205 2.68 9.80 -28.59
N VAL A 206 2.40 8.58 -29.04
CA VAL A 206 3.24 7.41 -28.77
C VAL A 206 4.30 7.20 -29.84
N GLU A 207 5.41 6.58 -29.45
CA GLU A 207 6.41 6.06 -30.38
C GLU A 207 6.23 4.55 -30.63
N GLU A 208 6.87 4.09 -31.69
CA GLU A 208 7.03 2.66 -31.93
C GLU A 208 8.07 2.05 -30.99
N GLY A 209 7.87 0.79 -30.62
CA GLY A 209 8.70 0.10 -29.63
C GLY A 209 8.04 -0.06 -28.26
N ILE A 210 8.70 -0.85 -27.42
CA ILE A 210 8.33 -1.17 -26.03
C ILE A 210 9.60 -1.08 -25.20
N TYR A 211 9.51 -0.32 -24.11
CA TYR A 211 10.59 -0.04 -23.19
C TYR A 211 10.39 -0.86 -21.91
N PRO A 212 11.47 -1.32 -21.26
CA PRO A 212 11.39 -1.99 -19.98
C PRO A 212 10.77 -1.06 -18.93
N THR A 213 9.81 -1.59 -18.18
CA THR A 213 9.20 -0.91 -17.04
C THR A 213 9.38 -1.76 -15.80
N LEU A 214 9.82 -1.14 -14.71
CA LEU A 214 9.84 -1.75 -13.39
C LEU A 214 8.50 -1.54 -12.69
N TYR A 215 7.91 -2.63 -12.20
CA TYR A 215 6.69 -2.59 -11.38
C TYR A 215 6.81 -3.55 -10.20
N HIS A 216 5.96 -3.35 -9.19
CA HIS A 216 6.09 -4.01 -7.89
C HIS A 216 4.78 -4.66 -7.44
N PRO A 217 4.35 -5.76 -8.07
CA PRO A 217 3.14 -6.44 -7.62
C PRO A 217 3.36 -6.96 -6.20
N PHE A 218 2.28 -7.01 -5.43
CA PHE A 218 2.37 -7.31 -4.00
C PHE A 218 1.19 -8.10 -3.48
N SER A 219 1.42 -8.81 -2.37
CA SER A 219 0.41 -9.51 -1.62
C SER A 219 0.57 -9.26 -0.11
N ILE A 220 -0.43 -9.66 0.66
CA ILE A 220 -0.41 -9.71 2.12
C ILE A 220 -0.46 -11.18 2.50
N MET A 221 0.52 -11.65 3.25
CA MET A 221 0.59 -13.02 3.76
C MET A 221 0.24 -13.02 5.24
N GLU A 222 -0.72 -13.86 5.64
CA GLU A 222 -0.97 -14.23 7.02
C GLU A 222 -0.15 -15.47 7.36
N TYR A 223 0.41 -15.56 8.55
CA TYR A 223 1.14 -16.75 9.02
C TYR A 223 1.12 -16.84 10.55
N GLU A 224 1.30 -18.05 11.07
CA GLU A 224 1.46 -18.29 12.49
C GLU A 224 2.94 -18.44 12.82
N ASP A 225 3.38 -17.83 13.92
CA ASP A 225 4.74 -18.00 14.46
C ASP A 225 4.70 -18.03 15.98
N THR A 226 5.30 -19.06 16.57
CA THR A 226 5.26 -19.34 18.02
C THR A 226 3.86 -19.24 18.66
N GLY A 227 2.80 -19.58 17.90
CA GLY A 227 1.41 -19.54 18.34
C GLY A 227 0.73 -18.16 18.26
N GLY A 228 1.45 -17.12 17.84
CA GLY A 228 0.88 -15.82 17.49
C GLY A 228 0.52 -15.72 16.00
N LEU A 229 -0.52 -14.94 15.68
CA LEU A 229 -0.92 -14.67 14.29
C LEU A 229 -0.28 -13.38 13.79
N PHE A 230 0.36 -13.44 12.63
CA PHE A 230 1.13 -12.35 12.04
C PHE A 230 0.83 -12.14 10.56
N TYR A 231 1.19 -10.96 10.07
CA TYR A 231 0.98 -10.55 8.69
C TYR A 231 2.26 -9.98 8.10
N ASP A 232 2.53 -10.24 6.84
CA ASP A 232 3.63 -9.64 6.08
C ASP A 232 3.11 -8.99 4.82
N PHE A 233 3.71 -7.85 4.45
CA PHE A 233 3.59 -7.37 3.09
C PHE A 233 4.72 -7.94 2.24
N VAL A 234 4.34 -8.56 1.12
CA VAL A 234 5.27 -9.26 0.24
C VAL A 234 5.19 -8.63 -1.14
N TYR A 235 6.30 -8.11 -1.65
CA TYR A 235 6.37 -7.58 -3.01
C TYR A 235 7.59 -8.12 -3.73
N VAL A 236 7.58 -7.99 -5.05
CA VAL A 236 8.65 -8.38 -5.97
C VAL A 236 8.92 -7.23 -6.95
N THR A 237 10.16 -7.06 -7.41
CA THR A 237 10.53 -6.00 -8.39
C THR A 237 10.65 -6.55 -9.81
N VAL A 238 9.62 -6.37 -10.63
CA VAL A 238 9.48 -7.06 -11.92
C VAL A 238 9.90 -6.14 -13.06
N ASP A 239 10.66 -6.68 -14.01
CA ASP A 239 10.92 -6.07 -15.31
C ASP A 239 9.86 -6.53 -16.32
N SER A 240 9.14 -5.58 -16.94
CA SER A 240 8.07 -5.88 -17.91
C SER A 240 8.54 -6.56 -19.19
N THR A 241 9.85 -6.60 -19.46
CA THR A 241 10.42 -7.34 -20.59
C THR A 241 10.67 -8.81 -20.28
N ASP A 242 10.59 -9.25 -19.03
CA ASP A 242 10.73 -10.67 -18.68
C ASP A 242 9.46 -11.44 -19.08
N PRO A 243 9.51 -12.31 -20.11
CA PRO A 243 8.35 -13.07 -20.55
C PRO A 243 7.91 -14.12 -19.52
N ASN A 244 8.80 -14.50 -18.60
CA ASN A 244 8.53 -15.49 -17.55
C ASN A 244 8.20 -14.83 -16.21
N SER A 245 8.06 -13.50 -16.18
CA SER A 245 7.79 -12.72 -14.96
C SER A 245 6.67 -13.32 -14.10
N ARG A 246 5.55 -13.72 -14.70
CA ARG A 246 4.42 -14.34 -13.96
C ARG A 246 4.83 -15.63 -13.25
N ASP A 247 5.56 -16.52 -13.91
CA ASP A 247 6.00 -17.78 -13.31
C ASP A 247 7.06 -17.54 -12.23
N ASP A 248 7.97 -16.58 -12.44
CA ASP A 248 8.97 -16.18 -11.44
C ASP A 248 8.31 -15.57 -10.19
N ILE A 249 7.29 -14.73 -10.35
CA ILE A 249 6.50 -14.19 -9.24
C ILE A 249 5.82 -15.34 -8.48
N ARG A 250 5.22 -16.30 -9.19
CA ARG A 250 4.54 -17.44 -8.56
C ARG A 250 5.52 -18.31 -7.77
N ALA A 251 6.68 -18.61 -8.35
CA ALA A 251 7.74 -19.36 -7.69
C ALA A 251 8.23 -18.65 -6.42
N PHE A 252 8.47 -17.33 -6.50
CA PHE A 252 8.87 -16.53 -5.36
C PHE A 252 7.82 -16.55 -4.24
N LEU A 253 6.55 -16.32 -4.56
CA LEU A 253 5.48 -16.32 -3.57
C LEU A 253 5.32 -17.71 -2.94
N GLY A 254 5.44 -18.78 -3.74
CA GLY A 254 5.40 -20.17 -3.26
C GLY A 254 6.56 -20.51 -2.33
N GLU A 255 7.78 -20.05 -2.63
CA GLU A 255 8.95 -20.22 -1.74
C GLU A 255 8.75 -19.46 -0.43
N TYR A 256 8.32 -18.20 -0.51
CA TYR A 256 8.14 -17.34 0.67
C TYR A 256 7.10 -17.87 1.65
N LEU A 257 6.04 -18.52 1.12
CA LEU A 257 4.96 -19.10 1.91
C LEU A 257 5.44 -20.15 2.92
N TYR A 258 6.47 -20.91 2.57
CA TYR A 258 7.06 -21.95 3.43
C TYR A 258 8.38 -21.53 4.08
N ASN A 259 8.88 -20.32 3.79
CA ASN A 259 10.18 -19.88 4.27
C ASN A 259 10.22 -19.90 5.81
N ASN A 260 11.28 -20.47 6.37
CA ASN A 260 11.46 -20.64 7.81
C ASN A 260 10.29 -21.37 8.53
N GLY A 261 9.55 -22.24 7.83
CA GLY A 261 8.49 -23.06 8.44
C GLY A 261 7.22 -22.28 8.81
N ARG A 262 6.94 -21.15 8.15
CA ARG A 262 5.78 -20.28 8.44
C ARG A 262 4.44 -20.85 8.03
N TYR A 263 4.41 -21.70 7.00
CA TYR A 263 3.19 -22.26 6.41
C TYR A 263 2.10 -21.20 6.20
N GLY A 264 2.46 -20.08 5.60
CA GLY A 264 1.57 -18.92 5.48
C GLY A 264 0.42 -19.13 4.48
N HIS A 265 -0.47 -18.15 4.45
CA HIS A 265 -1.58 -18.04 3.51
C HIS A 265 -1.62 -16.64 2.93
N TYR A 266 -1.69 -16.52 1.60
CA TYR A 266 -1.88 -15.21 0.99
C TYR A 266 -3.34 -14.79 1.13
N LEU A 267 -3.54 -13.54 1.52
CA LEU A 267 -4.87 -12.97 1.70
C LEU A 267 -5.36 -12.36 0.40
N ILE A 268 -4.48 -11.78 -0.41
CA ILE A 268 -4.84 -11.07 -1.64
C ILE A 268 -3.99 -11.55 -2.82
N ASP A 269 -4.55 -11.53 -4.01
CA ASP A 269 -3.77 -11.80 -5.22
C ASP A 269 -2.91 -10.58 -5.62
N PRO A 270 -1.67 -10.78 -6.09
CA PRO A 270 -0.84 -9.72 -6.66
C PRO A 270 -1.41 -9.01 -7.89
N PHE A 271 -2.35 -9.63 -8.61
CA PHE A 271 -2.95 -9.10 -9.83
C PHE A 271 -4.48 -9.19 -9.79
N ILE A 272 -5.14 -8.04 -9.76
CA ILE A 272 -6.61 -7.94 -9.66
C ILE A 272 -7.29 -8.48 -10.94
N ASN A 273 -6.77 -8.14 -12.11
CA ASN A 273 -7.42 -8.44 -13.40
C ASN A 273 -7.04 -9.80 -14.00
N ASP A 274 -5.95 -10.38 -13.52
CA ASP A 274 -5.39 -11.63 -14.03
C ASP A 274 -4.71 -12.38 -12.87
N PRO A 275 -5.53 -12.96 -11.96
CA PRO A 275 -5.04 -13.59 -10.74
C PRO A 275 -3.93 -14.60 -11.02
N LEU A 276 -2.89 -14.56 -10.21
CA LEU A 276 -1.69 -15.39 -10.39
C LEU A 276 -1.68 -16.62 -9.48
N LEU A 277 -2.25 -16.48 -8.29
CA LEU A 277 -2.38 -17.54 -7.30
C LEU A 277 -3.56 -18.44 -7.68
N ASN A 278 -3.48 -19.74 -7.40
CA ASN A 278 -4.58 -20.63 -7.79
C ASN A 278 -5.83 -20.30 -6.95
N SER A 279 -7.00 -20.61 -7.51
CA SER A 279 -8.27 -20.56 -6.78
C SER A 279 -8.18 -21.43 -5.52
N GLY A 280 -8.09 -20.79 -4.35
CA GLY A 280 -7.89 -21.43 -3.04
C GLY A 280 -6.66 -20.95 -2.27
N ASP A 281 -5.68 -20.35 -2.96
CA ASP A 281 -4.42 -19.88 -2.36
C ASP A 281 -4.51 -18.43 -1.84
N ALA A 282 -5.41 -17.63 -2.42
CA ALA A 282 -5.75 -16.29 -1.95
C ALA A 282 -7.18 -16.30 -1.36
N LEU A 283 -7.31 -15.91 -0.10
CA LEU A 283 -8.62 -15.91 0.59
C LEU A 283 -9.57 -14.83 0.08
N TYR A 284 -9.01 -13.75 -0.47
CA TYR A 284 -9.76 -12.59 -0.94
C TYR A 284 -9.25 -12.16 -2.32
N THR A 285 -10.18 -11.77 -3.18
CA THR A 285 -9.90 -11.28 -4.55
C THR A 285 -9.32 -9.88 -4.56
N SER A 286 -9.45 -9.14 -3.46
CA SER A 286 -8.92 -7.80 -3.30
C SER A 286 -8.73 -7.45 -1.82
N PRO A 287 -7.91 -6.42 -1.51
CA PRO A 287 -7.86 -5.85 -0.16
C PRO A 287 -9.22 -5.39 0.38
N GLU A 288 -10.15 -4.99 -0.49
CA GLU A 288 -11.51 -4.57 -0.12
C GLU A 288 -12.31 -5.73 0.44
N GLU A 289 -12.27 -6.88 -0.24
CA GLU A 289 -12.97 -8.08 0.21
C GLU A 289 -12.44 -8.58 1.56
N LEU A 290 -11.11 -8.54 1.77
CA LEU A 290 -10.47 -8.82 3.06
C LEU A 290 -11.08 -7.98 4.20
N ARG A 291 -11.22 -6.67 4.00
CA ARG A 291 -11.78 -5.76 5.02
C ARG A 291 -13.27 -5.97 5.25
N ARG A 292 -14.04 -6.13 4.17
CA ARG A 292 -15.49 -6.33 4.26
C ARG A 292 -15.83 -7.61 5.04
N ILE A 293 -15.04 -8.66 4.83
CA ILE A 293 -15.28 -9.97 5.45
C ILE A 293 -14.66 -10.05 6.85
N ASN A 294 -13.46 -9.47 7.05
CA ASN A 294 -12.77 -9.46 8.34
C ASN A 294 -12.67 -8.03 8.92
N ALA A 295 -13.53 -7.71 9.89
CA ALA A 295 -13.54 -6.40 10.55
C ALA A 295 -12.32 -6.14 11.46
N ALA A 296 -11.52 -7.16 11.80
CA ALA A 296 -10.27 -6.98 12.52
C ALA A 296 -9.05 -6.82 11.61
N SER A 297 -9.22 -6.95 10.28
CA SER A 297 -8.13 -6.78 9.32
C SER A 297 -7.46 -5.41 9.43
N GLU A 298 -8.19 -4.36 9.82
CA GLU A 298 -7.66 -3.02 10.06
C GLU A 298 -6.65 -3.03 11.21
N SER A 299 -7.03 -3.63 12.34
CA SER A 299 -6.18 -3.79 13.52
C SER A 299 -4.95 -4.62 13.22
N HIS A 300 -5.10 -5.72 12.49
CA HIS A 300 -3.97 -6.57 12.10
C HIS A 300 -2.95 -5.83 11.23
N LEU A 301 -3.40 -5.04 10.26
CA LEU A 301 -2.53 -4.25 9.39
C LEU A 301 -1.90 -3.06 10.15
N PHE A 302 -2.61 -2.48 11.11
CA PHE A 302 -2.07 -1.49 12.02
C PHE A 302 -0.93 -2.06 12.86
N LEU A 303 -1.13 -3.25 13.45
CA LEU A 303 -0.10 -3.91 14.25
C LEU A 303 1.10 -4.32 13.41
N LEU A 304 0.90 -4.78 12.17
CA LEU A 304 2.00 -5.00 11.21
C LEU A 304 2.84 -3.72 11.03
N LYS A 305 2.22 -2.56 10.86
CA LYS A 305 2.94 -1.29 10.74
C LYS A 305 3.77 -0.98 11.99
N GLU A 306 3.17 -1.12 13.16
CA GLU A 306 3.83 -0.78 14.42
C GLU A 306 4.97 -1.76 14.75
N ARG A 307 4.80 -3.04 14.38
CA ARG A 307 5.84 -4.07 14.40
C ARG A 307 7.09 -3.63 13.64
N ILE A 308 6.91 -3.12 12.42
CA ILE A 308 8.01 -2.68 11.55
C ILE A 308 8.84 -1.54 12.17
N LYS A 309 8.22 -0.71 12.99
CA LYS A 309 8.90 0.41 13.68
C LYS A 309 9.81 -0.06 14.82
N ARG A 310 9.79 -1.35 15.20
CA ARG A 310 10.54 -1.92 16.34
C ARG A 310 10.43 -1.07 17.61
N ARG A 311 9.22 -0.61 17.91
CA ARG A 311 8.97 0.08 19.17
C ARG A 311 9.11 -0.92 20.31
N VAL A 312 9.83 -0.49 21.34
CA VAL A 312 10.01 -1.23 22.58
C VAL A 312 9.14 -0.56 23.65
N PHE A 313 8.33 -1.36 24.31
CA PHE A 313 7.40 -0.97 25.37
C PHE A 313 7.81 -1.71 26.64
N ASN A 314 8.31 -0.99 27.64
CA ASN A 314 8.82 -1.56 28.89
C ASN A 314 9.74 -2.81 28.69
N ASP A 315 10.73 -2.70 27.81
CA ASP A 315 11.69 -3.75 27.40
C ASP A 315 11.12 -4.86 26.48
N PHE A 316 9.84 -4.80 26.07
CA PHE A 316 9.19 -5.77 25.21
C PHE A 316 8.88 -5.20 23.83
N THR A 317 9.00 -6.03 22.78
CA THR A 317 8.54 -5.65 21.44
C THR A 317 7.05 -5.96 21.28
N LEU A 318 6.41 -5.34 20.29
CA LEU A 318 5.00 -5.62 19.99
C LEU A 318 4.75 -7.09 19.64
N GLU A 319 5.71 -7.74 18.96
CA GLU A 319 5.67 -9.18 18.65
C GLU A 319 5.56 -10.00 19.92
N ARG A 320 6.45 -9.75 20.90
CA ARG A 320 6.45 -10.47 22.17
C ARG A 320 5.15 -10.27 22.94
N ILE A 321 4.61 -9.05 22.93
CA ILE A 321 3.34 -8.73 23.57
C ILE A 321 2.20 -9.51 22.90
N LYS A 322 2.15 -9.52 21.56
CA LYS A 322 1.14 -10.23 20.76
C LYS A 322 1.22 -11.74 20.97
N GLU A 323 2.42 -12.32 20.87
CA GLU A 323 2.68 -13.74 21.14
C GLU A 323 2.19 -14.14 22.53
N PHE A 324 2.49 -13.32 23.55
CA PHE A 324 2.07 -13.63 24.90
C PHE A 324 0.55 -13.63 25.03
N ILE A 325 -0.11 -12.58 24.54
CA ILE A 325 -1.57 -12.45 24.60
C ILE A 325 -2.26 -13.61 23.87
N ASP A 326 -1.88 -13.88 22.62
CA ASP A 326 -2.53 -14.89 21.78
C ASP A 326 -2.39 -16.31 22.36
N ASN A 327 -1.30 -16.60 23.08
CA ASN A 327 -1.02 -17.92 23.63
C ASN A 327 -1.51 -18.13 25.07
N HIS A 328 -1.63 -17.08 25.86
CA HIS A 328 -1.79 -17.21 27.33
C HIS A 328 -3.06 -16.58 27.89
N LEU A 329 -3.75 -15.73 27.13
CA LEU A 329 -4.95 -15.04 27.59
C LEU A 329 -6.17 -15.48 26.82
N ASP A 330 -7.33 -15.46 27.47
CA ASP A 330 -8.61 -15.53 26.79
C ASP A 330 -9.28 -14.14 26.65
N VAL A 331 -10.48 -14.13 26.08
CA VAL A 331 -11.25 -12.89 25.85
C VAL A 331 -11.60 -12.19 27.17
N GLU A 332 -11.89 -12.93 28.24
CA GLU A 332 -12.25 -12.34 29.53
C GLU A 332 -11.02 -11.74 30.21
N ASP A 333 -9.86 -12.41 30.12
CA ASP A 333 -8.59 -11.84 30.56
C ASP A 333 -8.27 -10.51 29.84
N LEU A 334 -8.52 -10.44 28.53
CA LEU A 334 -8.33 -9.20 27.76
C LEU A 334 -9.27 -8.08 28.23
N LYS A 335 -10.54 -8.39 28.52
CA LYS A 335 -11.49 -7.40 29.06
C LYS A 335 -11.09 -6.89 30.44
N VAL A 336 -10.54 -7.76 31.29
CA VAL A 336 -9.98 -7.39 32.59
C VAL A 336 -8.78 -6.47 32.38
N CYS A 337 -7.79 -6.87 31.57
CA CYS A 337 -6.63 -6.05 31.25
C CYS A 337 -7.02 -4.67 30.71
N SER A 338 -7.97 -4.63 29.77
CA SER A 338 -8.52 -3.40 29.20
C SER A 338 -9.10 -2.48 30.26
N SER A 339 -9.88 -3.05 31.19
CA SER A 339 -10.52 -2.28 32.25
C SER A 339 -9.52 -1.75 33.28
N GLU A 340 -8.47 -2.53 33.59
CA GLU A 340 -7.37 -2.11 34.48
C GLU A 340 -6.55 -0.94 33.93
N ILE A 341 -6.43 -0.82 32.60
CA ILE A 341 -5.77 0.32 31.92
C ILE A 341 -6.76 1.41 31.47
N ILE A 342 -8.00 1.36 31.99
CA ILE A 342 -9.03 2.38 31.77
C ILE A 342 -9.45 2.50 30.28
N ILE A 343 -9.49 1.37 29.57
CA ILE A 343 -10.10 1.23 28.25
C ILE A 343 -11.39 0.43 28.40
N ASN A 344 -12.51 1.00 27.96
CA ASN A 344 -13.80 0.30 27.99
C ASN A 344 -13.78 -0.87 26.97
N PRO A 345 -13.98 -2.13 27.39
CA PRO A 345 -13.90 -3.26 26.48
C PRO A 345 -14.90 -3.22 25.32
N ASN A 346 -16.03 -2.54 25.48
CA ASN A 346 -17.03 -2.40 24.41
C ASN A 346 -16.56 -1.58 23.20
N ILE A 347 -15.40 -0.91 23.30
CA ILE A 347 -14.82 -0.12 22.21
C ILE A 347 -14.17 -1.03 21.17
N TRP A 348 -13.44 -2.05 21.62
CA TRP A 348 -12.69 -2.95 20.74
C TRP A 348 -13.33 -4.32 20.58
N PHE A 349 -14.14 -4.77 21.56
CA PHE A 349 -14.69 -6.11 21.56
C PHE A 349 -15.83 -6.28 20.57
N GLN A 350 -15.70 -7.24 19.64
CA GLN A 350 -16.70 -7.50 18.60
C GLN A 350 -17.32 -8.91 18.65
N GLY A 351 -16.90 -9.77 19.58
CA GLY A 351 -17.43 -11.13 19.74
C GLY A 351 -16.88 -12.15 18.73
N ARG A 352 -15.66 -11.94 18.22
CA ARG A 352 -14.98 -12.76 17.20
C ARG A 352 -13.90 -13.65 17.81
N ARG A 353 -12.97 -14.15 16.96
CA ARG A 353 -11.84 -15.00 17.37
C ARG A 353 -10.92 -14.22 18.29
N LEU A 354 -10.30 -14.90 19.27
CA LEU A 354 -9.35 -14.28 20.20
C LEU A 354 -8.26 -13.45 19.50
N VAL A 355 -7.71 -13.95 18.40
CA VAL A 355 -6.66 -13.27 17.62
C VAL A 355 -7.13 -11.93 17.02
N ASP A 356 -8.40 -11.81 16.68
CA ASP A 356 -9.02 -10.59 16.15
C ASP A 356 -9.26 -9.60 17.29
N GLU A 357 -9.76 -10.11 18.41
CA GLU A 357 -10.03 -9.32 19.61
C GLU A 357 -8.74 -8.79 20.26
N SER A 358 -7.68 -9.60 20.29
CA SER A 358 -6.36 -9.17 20.76
C SER A 358 -5.76 -8.10 19.86
N ALA A 359 -5.98 -8.19 18.55
CA ALA A 359 -5.54 -7.17 17.61
C ALA A 359 -6.27 -5.84 17.80
N ASN A 360 -7.60 -5.87 17.90
CA ASN A 360 -8.42 -4.69 18.16
C ASN A 360 -8.03 -4.02 19.48
N PHE A 361 -7.86 -4.81 20.54
CA PHE A 361 -7.47 -4.29 21.85
C PHE A 361 -6.08 -3.65 21.84
N LEU A 362 -5.09 -4.29 21.21
CA LEU A 362 -3.75 -3.73 21.11
C LEU A 362 -3.75 -2.43 20.29
N GLN A 363 -4.49 -2.34 19.19
CA GLN A 363 -4.63 -1.09 18.45
C GLN A 363 -5.15 0.04 19.36
N GLU A 364 -6.24 -0.18 20.10
CA GLU A 364 -6.76 0.81 21.06
C GLU A 364 -5.71 1.22 22.11
N CYS A 365 -4.93 0.26 22.60
CA CYS A 365 -3.84 0.55 23.52
C CYS A 365 -2.79 1.47 22.87
N MET A 366 -2.43 1.23 21.62
CA MET A 366 -1.44 2.04 20.90
C MET A 366 -1.96 3.44 20.59
N GLU A 367 -3.21 3.58 20.15
CA GLU A 367 -3.82 4.87 19.83
C GLU A 367 -3.97 5.77 21.06
N ARG A 368 -4.12 5.16 22.23
CA ARG A 368 -4.27 5.86 23.53
C ARG A 368 -2.97 5.95 24.33
N ASP A 369 -1.83 5.48 23.79
CA ASP A 369 -0.53 5.51 24.48
C ASP A 369 -0.54 4.70 25.80
N LYS A 370 -1.19 3.54 25.78
CA LYS A 370 -1.48 2.65 26.93
C LYS A 370 -0.74 1.32 26.91
N VAL A 371 0.17 1.10 25.94
CA VAL A 371 0.87 -0.19 25.78
C VAL A 371 1.79 -0.49 26.97
N ASP A 372 2.49 0.49 27.51
CA ASP A 372 3.38 0.28 28.67
C ASP A 372 2.58 -0.15 29.91
N GLU A 373 1.40 0.44 30.11
CA GLU A 373 0.49 0.08 31.21
C GLU A 373 -0.10 -1.32 31.01
N LEU A 374 -0.40 -1.68 29.75
CA LEU A 374 -0.79 -3.04 29.40
C LEU A 374 0.34 -4.03 29.74
N VAL A 375 1.57 -3.73 29.36
CA VAL A 375 2.74 -4.58 29.67
C VAL A 375 2.88 -4.79 31.18
N ASP A 376 2.72 -3.74 31.99
CA ASP A 376 2.77 -3.86 33.45
C ASP A 376 1.69 -4.81 34.00
N ASN A 377 0.52 -4.83 33.38
CA ASN A 377 -0.51 -5.82 33.69
C ASN A 377 -0.13 -7.22 33.23
N LEU A 378 0.35 -7.38 31.99
CA LEU A 378 0.74 -8.68 31.43
C LEU A 378 1.89 -9.35 32.23
N ILE A 379 2.78 -8.57 32.85
CA ILE A 379 3.81 -9.10 33.75
C ILE A 379 3.17 -9.86 34.92
N LYS A 380 2.02 -9.41 35.44
CA LYS A 380 1.27 -10.11 36.50
C LYS A 380 0.71 -11.45 36.01
N TYR A 381 0.41 -11.55 34.72
CA TYR A 381 -0.03 -12.78 34.06
C TYR A 381 1.12 -13.71 33.67
N GLY A 382 2.38 -13.31 33.90
CA GLY A 382 3.56 -14.14 33.64
C GLY A 382 4.37 -13.74 32.41
N LEU A 383 4.13 -12.55 31.83
CA LEU A 383 5.02 -12.00 30.81
C LEU A 383 6.40 -11.71 31.44
N ASN A 384 7.34 -12.63 31.22
CA ASN A 384 8.68 -12.54 31.81
C ASN A 384 9.62 -11.72 30.95
N ARG A 385 10.38 -10.81 31.60
CA ARG A 385 11.53 -10.13 30.99
C ARG A 385 12.62 -11.18 30.71
N HIS A 386 12.65 -11.74 29.50
CA HIS A 386 13.86 -12.42 29.06
C HIS A 386 14.86 -11.35 28.60
N ARG A 387 16.10 -11.49 29.06
CA ARG A 387 17.23 -10.72 28.49
C ARG A 387 17.30 -11.09 27.00
N LEU A 388 17.12 -10.10 26.14
CA LEU A 388 17.48 -10.17 24.72
C LEU A 388 18.92 -10.68 24.55
#